data_AF-A0A8S3I4Z7-F1
#
_entry.id   AF-A0A8S3I4Z7-F1
#
_cell.length_a   1.000
_cell.length_b   1.000
_cell.length_c   1.000
_cell.angle_alpha   90.00
_cell.angle_beta   90.00
_cell.angle_gamma   90.00
#
_symmetry.space_group_name_H-M   'P 1'
#
loop_
_entity.id
_entity.type
_entity.pdbx_description
1 polymer ?
#
loop_
_entity_poly.entity_id
_entity_poly.type
_entity_poly.pdbx_seq_one_letter_code
_entity_poly.pdbx_strand_id
1 'polypeptide(L)'
;RNEYLDTVMEKPYYVRNHNIFTSGNMLSYPAGGSTNIYMENEDGRAYYSFEIIDKIYDNYVEHGFIPIIELDFMPLDLVPDSKDLSSDWAMGRDVGHESYEQNKWKLPPKDYKKWQQLIEIFANHLYGRYGEQVQNWYFEVWNEPNLTNYWLGSV
;
A
#
# COMPACT_ATOMS: atom_id res chain seq x y z
N ARG A 1 -15.83 -19.45 4.14
CA ARG A 1 -14.76 -20.28 4.74
C ARG A 1 -14.60 -21.53 3.88
N ASN A 2 -13.41 -21.75 3.31
CA ASN A 2 -13.14 -22.81 2.34
C ASN A 2 -12.82 -24.12 3.07
N GLU A 3 -13.73 -25.10 3.00
CA GLU A 3 -13.63 -26.38 3.72
C GLU A 3 -12.34 -27.16 3.40
N TYR A 4 -11.77 -27.00 2.20
CA TYR A 4 -10.51 -27.65 1.84
C TYR A 4 -9.32 -27.08 2.62
N LEU A 5 -9.23 -25.75 2.75
CA LEU A 5 -8.14 -25.11 3.50
C LEU A 5 -8.19 -25.50 4.98
N ASP A 6 -9.39 -25.60 5.56
CA ASP A 6 -9.56 -26.06 6.94
C ASP A 6 -9.04 -27.49 7.17
N THR A 7 -8.93 -28.33 6.13
CA THR A 7 -8.38 -29.70 6.25
C THR A 7 -6.87 -29.79 6.13
N VAL A 8 -6.20 -28.77 5.58
CA VAL A 8 -4.74 -28.79 5.32
C VAL A 8 -3.96 -27.76 6.14
N MET A 9 -4.62 -26.73 6.68
CA MET A 9 -3.97 -25.71 7.50
C MET A 9 -3.92 -26.14 8.98
N GLU A 10 -2.72 -26.41 9.50
CA GLU A 10 -2.51 -26.71 10.92
C GLU A 10 -2.61 -25.46 11.83
N LYS A 11 -2.38 -24.28 11.26
CA LYS A 11 -2.42 -22.97 11.93
C LYS A 11 -2.71 -21.86 10.90
N PRO A 12 -3.19 -20.69 11.32
CA PRO A 12 -3.27 -19.52 10.44
C PRO A 12 -1.91 -19.23 9.81
N TYR A 13 -1.87 -19.06 8.50
CA TYR A 13 -0.67 -18.60 7.81
C TYR A 13 -0.66 -17.07 7.73
N TYR A 14 0.54 -16.52 7.81
CA TYR A 14 0.77 -15.10 7.61
C TYR A 14 1.04 -14.82 6.14
N VAL A 15 0.48 -13.73 5.62
CA VAL A 15 0.70 -13.29 4.24
C VAL A 15 1.30 -11.89 4.27
N ARG A 16 2.48 -11.74 3.66
CA ARG A 16 3.22 -10.47 3.54
C ARG A 16 3.29 -10.07 2.08
N ASN A 17 2.98 -8.82 1.78
CA ASN A 17 3.07 -8.27 0.44
C ASN A 17 3.53 -6.81 0.46
N HIS A 18 4.24 -6.42 -0.59
CA HIS A 18 4.63 -5.04 -0.88
C HIS A 18 3.45 -4.23 -1.44
N ASN A 19 3.71 -2.93 -1.65
CA ASN A 19 2.96 -1.96 -2.43
C ASN A 19 1.60 -1.57 -1.85
N ILE A 20 1.46 -1.47 -0.53
CA ILE A 20 0.17 -1.10 0.06
C ILE A 20 -0.27 0.34 -0.25
N PHE A 21 0.68 1.26 -0.44
CA PHE A 21 0.48 2.69 -0.65
C PHE A 21 0.91 3.16 -2.04
N THR A 22 1.49 2.28 -2.85
CA THR A 22 1.93 2.57 -4.22
C THR A 22 0.74 3.01 -5.08
N SER A 23 0.96 4.08 -5.86
CA SER A 23 0.00 4.61 -6.82
C SER A 23 0.19 3.97 -8.20
N GLY A 24 -0.88 3.80 -8.97
CA GLY A 24 -0.81 3.20 -10.30
C GLY A 24 -2.17 2.85 -10.88
N ASN A 25 -2.19 1.84 -11.75
CA ASN A 25 -3.37 1.39 -12.49
C ASN A 25 -4.29 0.42 -11.71
N MET A 26 -4.01 0.19 -10.43
CA MET A 26 -4.73 -0.76 -9.55
C MET A 26 -4.66 -2.23 -10.00
N LEU A 27 -3.70 -2.57 -10.84
CA LEU A 27 -3.40 -3.95 -11.24
C LEU A 27 -2.16 -4.46 -10.52
N SER A 28 -2.08 -5.78 -10.36
CA SER A 28 -0.90 -6.48 -9.82
C SER A 28 -0.07 -7.12 -10.93
N TYR A 29 1.24 -7.21 -10.72
CA TYR A 29 2.16 -8.06 -11.47
C TYR A 29 3.12 -8.76 -10.49
N PRO A 30 3.92 -9.75 -10.90
CA PRO A 30 4.82 -10.44 -9.98
C PRO A 30 5.73 -9.45 -9.21
N ALA A 31 5.61 -9.46 -7.89
CA ALA A 31 6.30 -8.55 -6.96
C ALA A 31 5.97 -7.05 -7.10
N GLY A 32 4.86 -6.68 -7.74
CA GLY A 32 4.42 -5.28 -7.85
C GLY A 32 2.91 -5.10 -7.93
N GLY A 33 2.45 -3.89 -7.63
CA GLY A 33 1.04 -3.55 -7.69
C GLY A 33 0.77 -2.13 -7.20
N SER A 34 -0.48 -1.72 -7.23
CA SER A 34 -0.93 -0.44 -6.71
C SER A 34 -2.32 -0.54 -6.12
N THR A 35 -2.59 0.28 -5.11
CA THR A 35 -3.88 0.32 -4.39
C THR A 35 -4.52 1.70 -4.45
N ASN A 36 -3.73 2.75 -4.70
CA ASN A 36 -4.13 4.15 -4.70
C ASN A 36 -4.77 4.59 -3.38
N ILE A 37 -4.28 4.10 -2.23
CA ILE A 37 -4.82 4.51 -0.92
C ILE A 37 -4.71 6.02 -0.69
N TYR A 38 -3.67 6.68 -1.18
CA TYR A 38 -3.45 8.11 -1.00
C TYR A 38 -3.37 8.84 -2.33
N MET A 39 -4.18 9.89 -2.47
CA MET A 39 -4.16 10.81 -3.62
C MET A 39 -4.36 12.25 -3.14
N GLU A 40 -3.88 13.25 -3.89
CA GLU A 40 -4.14 14.67 -3.65
C GLU A 40 -4.92 15.30 -4.82
N ASN A 41 -5.84 16.22 -4.54
CA ASN A 41 -6.39 17.08 -5.60
C ASN A 41 -5.43 18.24 -5.93
N GLU A 42 -5.83 19.09 -6.88
CA GLU A 42 -5.10 20.30 -7.28
C GLU A 42 -4.79 21.26 -6.12
N ASP A 43 -5.65 21.31 -5.09
CA ASP A 43 -5.44 22.14 -3.89
C ASP A 43 -4.48 21.50 -2.87
N GLY A 44 -3.99 20.28 -3.13
CA GLY A 44 -3.14 19.52 -2.21
C GLY A 44 -3.88 18.89 -1.04
N ARG A 45 -5.22 18.80 -1.11
CA ARG A 45 -6.05 18.10 -0.12
C ARG A 45 -5.97 16.59 -0.39
N ALA A 46 -5.74 15.81 0.67
CA ALA A 46 -5.67 14.36 0.58
C ALA A 46 -7.06 13.71 0.47
N TYR A 47 -7.14 12.65 -0.34
CA TYR A 47 -8.26 11.74 -0.50
C TYR A 47 -7.77 10.32 -0.29
N TYR A 48 -8.62 9.49 0.33
CA TYR A 48 -8.27 8.12 0.68
C TYR A 48 -9.25 7.13 0.07
N SER A 49 -8.73 6.11 -0.61
CA SER A 49 -9.54 5.02 -1.19
C SER A 49 -9.08 3.67 -0.65
N PHE A 50 -9.98 2.94 0.00
CA PHE A 50 -9.68 1.62 0.55
C PHE A 50 -10.23 0.47 -0.32
N GLU A 51 -10.75 0.77 -1.51
CA GLU A 51 -11.47 -0.21 -2.34
C GLU A 51 -10.62 -1.46 -2.66
N ILE A 52 -9.37 -1.27 -3.08
CA ILE A 52 -8.49 -2.38 -3.48
C ILE A 52 -7.99 -3.13 -2.26
N ILE A 53 -7.56 -2.42 -1.21
CA ILE A 53 -6.99 -3.07 -0.02
C ILE A 53 -8.05 -3.85 0.76
N ASP A 54 -9.29 -3.37 0.80
CA ASP A 54 -10.42 -4.10 1.39
C ASP A 54 -10.63 -5.42 0.67
N LYS A 55 -10.64 -5.44 -0.67
CA LYS A 55 -10.79 -6.69 -1.44
C LYS A 55 -9.66 -7.69 -1.14
N ILE A 56 -8.43 -7.21 -0.97
CA ILE A 56 -7.27 -8.06 -0.67
C ILE A 56 -7.38 -8.63 0.75
N TYR A 57 -7.60 -7.78 1.75
CA TYR A 57 -7.61 -8.20 3.15
C TYR A 57 -8.89 -8.92 3.56
N ASP A 58 -10.04 -8.61 2.95
CA ASP A 58 -11.24 -9.43 3.08
C ASP A 58 -10.94 -10.85 2.62
N ASN A 59 -10.30 -11.01 1.46
CA ASN A 59 -9.93 -12.33 0.97
C ASN A 59 -9.00 -13.07 1.95
N TYR A 60 -8.02 -12.38 2.52
CA TYR A 60 -7.12 -12.98 3.51
C TYR A 60 -7.88 -13.45 4.75
N VAL A 61 -8.64 -12.53 5.37
CA VAL A 61 -9.36 -12.78 6.62
C VAL A 61 -10.44 -13.84 6.45
N GLU A 62 -11.20 -13.81 5.36
CA GLU A 62 -12.25 -14.81 5.04
C GLU A 62 -11.72 -16.25 4.91
N HIS A 63 -10.44 -16.38 4.58
CA HIS A 63 -9.75 -17.67 4.43
C HIS A 63 -8.82 -17.99 5.60
N GLY A 64 -8.86 -17.21 6.68
CA GLY A 64 -8.10 -17.47 7.90
C GLY A 64 -6.61 -17.11 7.81
N PHE A 65 -6.22 -16.29 6.84
CA PHE A 65 -4.89 -15.72 6.75
C PHE A 65 -4.77 -14.46 7.60
N ILE A 66 -3.56 -14.22 8.14
CA ILE A 66 -3.24 -13.04 8.94
C ILE A 66 -2.30 -12.13 8.14
N PRO A 67 -2.68 -10.88 7.85
CA PRO A 67 -1.80 -9.95 7.15
C PRO A 67 -0.55 -9.59 7.97
N ILE A 68 0.60 -9.59 7.31
CA ILE A 68 1.77 -8.80 7.69
C ILE A 68 1.76 -7.60 6.78
N ILE A 69 1.40 -6.46 7.34
CA ILE A 69 1.24 -5.20 6.62
C ILE A 69 2.60 -4.54 6.50
N GLU A 70 3.07 -4.39 5.28
CA GLU A 70 4.21 -3.55 4.98
C GLU A 70 3.72 -2.14 4.65
N LEU A 71 4.23 -1.12 5.34
CA LEU A 71 3.87 0.28 5.12
C LEU A 71 4.76 0.88 4.01
N ASP A 72 4.46 0.53 2.76
CA ASP A 72 5.28 0.79 1.56
C ASP A 72 4.43 0.95 0.27
N PHE A 73 4.96 1.32 -0.88
CA PHE A 73 6.03 2.29 -1.02
C PHE A 73 5.43 3.71 -1.06
N MET A 74 6.18 4.73 -1.46
CA MET A 74 5.69 6.11 -1.39
C MET A 74 4.56 6.36 -2.40
N PRO A 75 3.36 6.83 -1.99
CA PRO A 75 2.32 7.27 -2.93
C PRO A 75 2.82 8.39 -3.85
N LEU A 76 2.40 8.37 -5.11
CA LEU A 76 2.80 9.34 -6.14
C LEU A 76 2.66 10.79 -5.67
N ASP A 77 1.49 11.13 -5.14
CA ASP A 77 1.18 12.49 -4.70
C ASP A 77 1.96 12.90 -3.45
N LEU A 78 2.63 11.98 -2.75
CA LEU A 78 3.45 12.28 -1.59
C LEU A 78 4.96 12.26 -1.90
N VAL A 79 5.36 11.94 -3.14
CA VAL A 79 6.75 12.04 -3.60
C VAL A 79 7.16 13.52 -3.75
N PRO A 80 8.42 13.89 -3.43
CA PRO A 80 9.00 15.18 -3.83
C PRO A 80 8.86 15.42 -5.34
N ASP A 81 8.48 16.63 -5.74
CA ASP A 81 8.33 17.03 -7.15
C ASP A 81 7.36 16.15 -7.96
N SER A 82 6.20 15.81 -7.36
CA SER A 82 5.13 15.06 -8.04
C SER A 82 4.50 15.83 -9.21
N LYS A 83 4.64 17.15 -9.28
CA LYS A 83 4.02 18.01 -10.31
C LYS A 83 4.55 17.82 -11.73
N ASP A 84 5.76 17.28 -11.88
CA ASP A 84 6.34 16.97 -13.20
C ASP A 84 5.92 15.57 -13.71
N LEU A 85 5.19 14.82 -12.89
CA LEU A 85 4.59 13.53 -13.27
C LEU A 85 3.17 13.86 -13.73
N SER A 86 2.91 13.74 -15.02
CA SER A 86 1.69 14.24 -15.65
C SER A 86 0.43 13.81 -14.88
N SER A 87 -0.47 14.77 -14.70
CA SER A 87 -1.84 14.62 -14.16
C SER A 87 -2.72 13.64 -14.95
N ASP A 88 -2.20 13.05 -16.03
CA ASP A 88 -2.90 12.09 -16.89
C ASP A 88 -3.08 10.71 -16.21
N TRP A 89 -2.48 10.50 -15.03
CA TRP A 89 -2.60 9.27 -14.24
C TRP A 89 -4.05 8.97 -13.79
N ALA A 90 -4.90 9.99 -13.61
CA ALA A 90 -6.22 9.83 -13.02
C ALA A 90 -7.26 9.19 -13.95
N MET A 91 -6.96 9.05 -15.25
CA MET A 91 -7.95 8.58 -16.24
C MET A 91 -7.35 7.66 -17.31
N GLY A 92 -7.00 6.43 -16.91
CA GLY A 92 -7.10 5.25 -17.76
C GLY A 92 -5.98 5.01 -18.79
N ARG A 93 -5.41 3.78 -18.70
CA ARG A 93 -4.44 3.10 -19.59
C ARG A 93 -2.98 3.56 -19.37
N ASP A 94 -1.93 2.75 -19.49
CA ASP A 94 -1.66 1.47 -20.18
C ASP A 94 -0.59 0.67 -19.38
N VAL A 95 -0.33 -0.59 -19.75
CA VAL A 95 0.64 -1.53 -19.15
C VAL A 95 2.12 -1.18 -19.43
N GLY A 96 2.55 0.05 -19.14
CA GLY A 96 3.93 0.53 -19.30
C GLY A 96 4.54 1.05 -18.00
N HIS A 97 5.84 0.80 -17.78
CA HIS A 97 6.57 1.27 -16.59
C HIS A 97 6.83 2.79 -16.65
N GLU A 98 6.13 3.55 -15.82
CA GLU A 98 6.22 5.02 -15.75
C GLU A 98 7.44 5.52 -14.96
N SER A 99 7.82 6.79 -15.14
CA SER A 99 8.94 7.41 -14.43
C SER A 99 8.81 7.38 -12.89
N TYR A 100 7.57 7.36 -12.38
CA TYR A 100 7.28 7.11 -10.97
C TYR A 100 7.72 5.70 -10.53
N GLU A 101 7.32 4.68 -11.28
CA GLU A 101 7.66 3.27 -11.06
C GLU A 101 9.16 3.00 -11.26
N GLN A 102 9.84 3.84 -12.02
CA GLN A 102 11.27 3.68 -12.30
C GLN A 102 12.15 3.96 -11.08
N ASN A 103 11.79 4.83 -10.14
CA ASN A 103 12.55 5.03 -8.88
C ASN A 103 11.86 5.91 -7.81
N LYS A 104 10.79 6.65 -8.13
CA LYS A 104 10.28 7.69 -7.24
C LYS A 104 9.53 7.16 -6.02
N TRP A 105 8.96 5.96 -6.11
CA TRP A 105 8.35 5.27 -4.97
C TRP A 105 9.33 4.99 -3.81
N LYS A 106 10.65 5.07 -4.06
CA LYS A 106 11.73 4.86 -3.07
C LYS A 106 12.07 6.11 -2.26
N LEU A 107 11.51 7.26 -2.62
CA LEU A 107 11.85 8.54 -2.01
C LEU A 107 11.13 8.73 -0.66
N PRO A 108 11.73 9.48 0.28
CA PRO A 108 11.01 9.91 1.48
C PRO A 108 9.82 10.80 1.12
N PRO A 109 8.81 10.91 2.01
CA PRO A 109 7.65 11.75 1.75
C PRO A 109 8.06 13.22 1.67
N LYS A 110 7.43 13.98 0.77
CA LYS A 110 7.56 15.45 0.69
C LYS A 110 7.03 16.14 1.95
N ASP A 111 6.12 15.48 2.67
CA ASP A 111 5.53 15.96 3.92
C ASP A 111 5.32 14.78 4.89
N TYR A 112 6.13 14.74 5.96
CA TYR A 112 6.04 13.70 6.99
C TYR A 112 4.75 13.76 7.82
N LYS A 113 4.09 14.93 7.93
CA LYS A 113 2.80 15.02 8.64
C LYS A 113 1.70 14.34 7.83
N LYS A 114 1.71 14.51 6.51
CA LYS A 114 0.79 13.80 5.61
C LYS A 114 1.05 12.30 5.58
N TRP A 115 2.32 11.87 5.62
CA TRP A 115 2.69 10.46 5.79
C TRP A 115 2.17 9.87 7.10
N GLN A 116 2.38 10.57 8.22
CA GLN A 116 1.84 10.16 9.52
C GLN A 116 0.31 10.05 9.46
N GLN A 117 -0.36 11.06 8.90
CA GLN A 117 -1.81 11.08 8.79
C GLN A 117 -2.35 9.93 7.91
N LEU A 118 -1.65 9.59 6.82
CA LEU A 118 -1.97 8.40 6.02
C LEU A 118 -1.94 7.13 6.86
N ILE A 119 -0.86 6.89 7.61
CA ILE A 119 -0.74 5.70 8.47
C ILE A 119 -1.86 5.68 9.52
N GLU A 120 -2.14 6.81 10.17
CA GLU A 120 -3.20 6.91 11.18
C GLU A 120 -4.58 6.61 10.60
N ILE A 121 -4.93 7.20 9.46
CA ILE A 121 -6.22 6.97 8.81
C ILE A 121 -6.32 5.50 8.36
N PHE A 122 -5.25 4.95 7.80
CA PHE A 122 -5.22 3.56 7.35
C PHE A 122 -5.38 2.58 8.51
N ALA A 123 -4.64 2.75 9.61
CA ALA A 123 -4.77 1.91 10.80
C ALA A 123 -6.17 1.98 11.42
N ASN A 124 -6.76 3.18 11.47
CA ASN A 124 -8.14 3.37 11.94
C ASN A 124 -9.17 2.70 11.01
N HIS A 125 -8.96 2.77 9.70
CA HIS A 125 -9.81 2.09 8.72
C HIS A 125 -9.78 0.57 8.92
N LEU A 126 -8.59 -0.02 9.06
CA LEU A 126 -8.44 -1.45 9.33
C LEU A 126 -9.14 -1.86 10.63
N TYR A 127 -8.92 -1.11 11.72
CA TYR A 127 -9.59 -1.40 12.99
C TYR A 127 -11.10 -1.24 12.88
N GLY A 128 -11.58 -0.24 12.15
CA GLY A 128 -13.02 -0.04 11.88
C GLY A 128 -13.64 -1.18 11.08
N ARG A 129 -12.90 -1.76 10.13
CA ARG A 129 -13.37 -2.84 9.25
C ARG A 129 -13.27 -4.23 9.90
N TYR A 130 -12.14 -4.52 10.53
CA TYR A 130 -11.82 -5.88 11.02
C TYR A 130 -11.90 -6.01 12.55
N GLY A 131 -11.99 -4.91 13.29
CA GLY A 131 -12.12 -4.90 14.75
C GLY A 131 -10.84 -5.31 15.49
N GLU A 132 -11.00 -5.88 16.68
CA GLU A 132 -9.90 -6.21 17.59
C GLU A 132 -8.86 -7.17 17.01
N GLN A 133 -9.21 -7.97 16.00
CA GLN A 133 -8.27 -8.91 15.39
C GLN A 133 -7.02 -8.23 14.80
N VAL A 134 -7.12 -6.95 14.41
CA VAL A 134 -6.02 -6.16 13.86
C VAL A 134 -4.87 -6.01 14.88
N GLN A 135 -5.15 -6.12 16.18
CA GLN A 135 -4.11 -6.09 17.22
C GLN A 135 -3.15 -7.28 17.14
N ASN A 136 -3.56 -8.37 16.47
CA ASN A 136 -2.73 -9.55 16.26
C ASN A 136 -2.03 -9.54 14.89
N TRP A 137 -2.20 -8.49 14.09
CA TRP A 137 -1.53 -8.33 12.81
C TRP A 137 -0.16 -7.69 13.04
N TYR A 138 0.76 -7.90 12.09
CA TYR A 138 2.08 -7.27 12.14
C TYR A 138 2.13 -6.07 11.20
N PHE A 139 2.87 -5.04 11.61
CA PHE A 139 3.15 -3.85 10.82
C PHE A 139 4.66 -3.69 10.66
N GLU A 140 5.14 -3.85 9.43
CA GLU A 140 6.51 -3.63 9.02
C GLU A 140 6.63 -2.23 8.39
N VAL A 141 7.64 -1.47 8.78
CA VAL A 141 7.87 -0.13 8.22
C VAL A 141 8.88 -0.26 7.09
N TRP A 142 8.40 -0.11 5.85
CA TRP A 142 9.21 -0.15 4.63
C TRP A 142 9.83 -1.53 4.31
N ASN A 143 10.55 -1.60 3.18
CA ASN A 143 11.34 -2.76 2.78
C ASN A 143 12.80 -2.37 2.52
N GLU A 144 13.73 -3.11 3.13
CA GLU A 144 15.18 -3.04 2.88
C GLU A 144 15.74 -1.60 2.77
N PRO A 145 15.48 -0.70 3.75
CA PRO A 145 15.87 0.72 3.64
C PRO A 145 17.40 0.93 3.60
N ASN A 146 18.18 -0.09 3.92
CA ASN A 146 19.63 -0.10 3.78
C ASN A 146 20.12 -0.29 2.32
N LEU A 147 19.22 -0.61 1.37
CA LEU A 147 19.56 -0.78 -0.05
C LEU A 147 19.01 0.40 -0.86
N THR A 148 19.88 1.03 -1.67
CA THR A 148 19.49 2.13 -2.59
C THR A 148 18.46 1.71 -3.63
N ASN A 149 18.28 0.41 -3.83
CA ASN A 149 17.25 -0.15 -4.70
C ASN A 149 15.85 -0.02 -4.11
N TYR A 150 15.70 0.21 -2.80
CA TYR A 150 14.39 0.31 -2.13
C TYR A 150 14.22 1.60 -1.32
N TRP A 151 15.30 2.33 -1.02
CA TRP A 151 15.22 3.59 -0.29
C TRP A 151 16.30 4.58 -0.73
N LEU A 152 15.88 5.83 -0.96
CA LEU A 152 16.77 6.93 -1.34
C LEU A 152 16.85 8.03 -0.27
N GLY A 153 16.27 7.80 0.91
CA GLY A 153 16.41 8.69 2.07
C GLY A 153 17.59 8.29 2.97
N SER A 154 17.66 8.92 4.14
CA SER A 154 18.53 8.48 5.24
C SER A 154 17.79 7.50 6.15
N VAL A 155 18.55 6.62 6.82
CA VAL A 155 18.09 5.76 7.92
C VAL A 155 18.60 6.33 9.23
#